data_AF-A0A660Y7N3-F1
#
_entry.id   AF-A0A660Y7N3-F1
#
_cell.length_a   1.000
_cell.length_b   1.000
_cell.length_c   1.000
_cell.angle_alpha   90.00
_cell.angle_beta   90.00
_cell.angle_gamma   90.00
#
_symmetry.space_group_name_H-M   'P 1'
#
loop_
_entity.id
_entity.type
_entity.pdbx_description
1 polymer ?
#
loop_
_entity_poly.entity_id
_entity_poly.type
_entity_poly.pdbx_seq_one_letter_code
_entity_poly.pdbx_strand_id
1 'polypeptide(L)'
;LRKVAGLLARCSAFVGNDSGIAHIAAAVGTPTVVIFGPTEPEVWGPRGRNVRVVRASSGRTEDVPLQEVQEALVALLQRDKAFPPSTSSLSRPSRTSETNSKV
;
A
#
# COMPACT_ATOMS: atom_id res chain seq x y z
N LEU A 1 -13.62 4.72 1.76
CA LEU A 1 -12.46 5.00 0.88
C LEU A 1 -11.43 5.94 1.50
N ARG A 2 -11.77 7.17 1.92
CA ARG A 2 -10.80 8.14 2.48
C ARG A 2 -9.88 7.60 3.59
N LYS A 3 -10.43 6.83 4.54
CA LYS A 3 -9.64 6.21 5.63
C LYS A 3 -8.57 5.25 5.10
N VAL A 4 -8.93 4.39 4.15
CA VAL A 4 -8.00 3.41 3.55
C VAL A 4 -6.91 4.12 2.75
N ALA A 5 -7.29 5.09 1.92
CA ALA A 5 -6.35 5.91 1.16
C ALA A 5 -5.33 6.62 2.08
N GLY A 6 -5.80 7.21 3.19
CA GLY A 6 -4.92 7.87 4.15
C GLY A 6 -3.98 6.92 4.90
N LEU A 7 -4.38 5.67 5.13
CA LEU A 7 -3.49 4.64 5.69
C LEU A 7 -2.44 4.22 4.66
N LEU A 8 -2.86 3.91 3.43
CA LEU A 8 -1.97 3.50 2.35
C LEU A 8 -0.91 4.54 2.04
N ALA A 9 -1.28 5.83 2.02
CA ALA A 9 -0.35 6.95 1.78
C ALA A 9 0.78 7.05 2.83
N ARG A 10 0.64 6.37 3.98
CA ARG A 10 1.65 6.32 5.06
C ARG A 10 2.40 5.00 5.11
N CYS A 11 2.03 4.01 4.31
CA CYS A 11 2.72 2.72 4.25
C CYS A 11 4.01 2.85 3.43
N SER A 12 5.06 2.17 3.88
CA SER A 12 6.31 2.06 3.11
C SER A 12 6.13 1.28 1.81
N ALA A 13 5.19 0.32 1.79
CA ALA A 13 4.78 -0.41 0.61
C ALA A 13 3.41 -1.07 0.82
N PHE A 14 2.77 -1.46 -0.28
CA PHE A 14 1.61 -2.34 -0.34
C PHE A 14 1.97 -3.60 -1.15
N VAL A 15 1.57 -4.76 -0.65
CA VAL A 15 1.66 -6.04 -1.37
C VAL A 15 0.28 -6.69 -1.32
N GLY A 16 -0.27 -7.06 -2.47
CA GLY A 16 -1.59 -7.68 -2.54
C GLY A 16 -1.93 -8.22 -3.92
N ASN A 17 -3.12 -8.79 -4.07
CA ASN A 17 -3.64 -9.23 -5.36
C ASN A 17 -4.20 -8.06 -6.19
N ASP A 18 -4.45 -8.33 -7.47
CA ASP A 18 -5.22 -7.47 -8.37
C ASP A 18 -6.61 -7.17 -7.76
N SER A 19 -6.77 -5.97 -7.22
CA SER A 19 -7.96 -5.53 -6.49
C SER A 19 -8.07 -4.01 -6.45
N GLY A 20 -9.27 -3.49 -6.17
CA GLY A 20 -9.49 -2.04 -6.04
C GLY A 20 -8.58 -1.36 -4.99
N ILE A 21 -8.13 -2.09 -3.97
CA ILE A 21 -7.19 -1.55 -2.97
C ILE A 21 -5.80 -1.34 -3.57
N ALA A 22 -5.33 -2.24 -4.46
CA ALA A 22 -4.07 -2.07 -5.17
C ALA A 22 -4.08 -0.80 -6.05
N HIS A 23 -5.22 -0.50 -6.68
CA HIS A 23 -5.39 0.76 -7.42
C HIS A 23 -5.32 1.99 -6.52
N ILE A 24 -5.95 1.95 -5.35
CA ILE A 24 -5.89 3.06 -4.39
C ILE A 24 -4.46 3.26 -3.90
N ALA A 25 -3.74 2.18 -3.56
CA ALA A 25 -2.35 2.24 -3.13
C ALA A 25 -1.46 2.90 -4.20
N ALA A 26 -1.59 2.47 -5.46
CA ALA A 26 -0.88 3.07 -6.58
C ALA A 26 -1.25 4.56 -6.78
N ALA A 27 -2.53 4.90 -6.68
CA ALA A 27 -3.03 6.26 -6.89
C ALA A 27 -2.55 7.25 -5.82
N VAL A 28 -2.39 6.81 -4.56
CA VAL A 28 -1.84 7.65 -3.49
C VAL A 28 -0.32 7.64 -3.44
N GLY A 29 0.34 6.96 -4.39
CA GLY A 29 1.80 6.93 -4.53
C GLY A 29 2.52 5.91 -3.67
N THR A 30 1.81 5.03 -2.96
CA THR A 30 2.42 3.94 -2.18
C THR A 30 3.17 2.99 -3.11
N PRO A 31 4.44 2.64 -2.83
CA PRO A 31 5.13 1.58 -3.56
C PRO A 31 4.31 0.29 -3.52
N THR A 32 3.92 -0.21 -4.69
CA THR A 32 2.89 -1.23 -4.82
C THR A 32 3.42 -2.43 -5.59
N VAL A 33 3.50 -3.59 -4.93
CA VAL A 33 3.64 -4.89 -5.59
C VAL A 33 2.26 -5.50 -5.70
N VAL A 34 1.85 -5.85 -6.91
CA VAL A 34 0.55 -6.46 -7.18
C VAL A 34 0.74 -7.81 -7.86
N ILE A 35 0.12 -8.84 -7.28
CA ILE A 35 0.20 -10.21 -7.76
C ILE A 35 -1.00 -10.49 -8.65
N PHE A 36 -0.72 -10.83 -9.90
CA PHE A 36 -1.73 -11.16 -10.90
C PHE A 36 -1.81 -12.67 -11.11
N GLY A 37 -3.04 -13.14 -11.28
CA GLY A 37 -3.35 -14.50 -11.69
C GLY A 37 -3.82 -14.51 -13.16
N PRO A 38 -5.07 -14.94 -13.43
CA PRO A 38 -5.55 -15.14 -14.79
C PRO A 38 -5.97 -13.82 -15.48
N THR A 39 -6.10 -12.72 -14.72
CA THR A 39 -6.46 -11.41 -15.27
C THR A 39 -5.27 -10.75 -15.97
N GLU A 40 -5.55 -9.93 -16.98
CA GLU A 40 -4.50 -9.29 -17.78
C GLU A 40 -4.07 -7.94 -17.19
N PRO A 41 -2.82 -7.81 -16.71
CA PRO A 41 -2.33 -6.59 -16.08
C PRO A 41 -2.28 -5.39 -17.01
N GLU A 42 -2.16 -5.62 -18.32
CA GLU A 42 -2.14 -4.54 -19.31
C GLU A 42 -3.49 -3.79 -19.38
N VAL A 43 -4.57 -4.50 -19.08
CA VAL A 43 -5.94 -3.96 -19.08
C VAL A 43 -6.29 -3.43 -17.69
N TRP A 44 -6.03 -4.23 -16.65
CA TRP A 44 -6.54 -4.01 -15.29
C TRP A 44 -5.49 -3.54 -14.30
N GLY A 45 -4.22 -3.43 -14.69
CA GLY A 45 -3.12 -3.06 -13.80
C GLY A 45 -3.30 -1.70 -13.10
N PRO A 46 -2.92 -1.59 -11.80
CA PRO A 46 -2.77 -0.31 -11.13
C PRO A 46 -1.79 0.61 -11.88
N ARG A 47 -2.22 1.85 -12.11
CA ARG A 47 -1.38 2.87 -12.76
C ARG A 47 -0.69 3.72 -11.70
N GLY A 48 0.63 3.78 -11.73
CA GLY A 48 1.42 4.60 -10.81
C GLY A 48 2.92 4.46 -11.09
N ARG A 49 3.70 5.45 -10.62
CA ARG A 49 5.17 5.47 -10.84
C ARG A 49 5.89 4.31 -10.16
N ASN A 50 5.39 3.90 -9.00
CA ASN A 50 6.03 2.91 -8.12
C ASN A 50 5.23 1.60 -8.08
N VAL A 51 4.77 1.11 -9.23
CA VAL A 51 4.03 -0.16 -9.36
C VAL A 51 4.93 -1.25 -9.93
N ARG A 52 4.83 -2.46 -9.36
CA ARG A 52 5.42 -3.70 -9.87
C ARG A 52 4.36 -4.78 -9.93
N VAL A 53 4.16 -5.33 -11.12
CA VAL A 53 3.29 -6.49 -11.34
C VAL A 53 4.16 -7.75 -11.26
N VAL A 54 3.69 -8.74 -10.51
CA VAL A 54 4.31 -10.08 -10.45
C VAL A 54 3.27 -11.11 -10.89
N ARG A 55 3.66 -12.01 -11.79
CA ARG A 55 2.78 -13.04 -12.37
C ARG A 55 3.61 -14.26 -12.79
N ALA A 56 3.12 -15.45 -12.46
CA ALA A 56 3.70 -16.71 -12.93
C ALA A 56 3.34 -16.96 -14.40
N SER A 57 4.21 -17.66 -15.14
CA SER A 57 3.96 -18.04 -16.53
C SER A 57 2.71 -18.90 -16.73
N SER A 58 2.29 -19.64 -15.70
CA SER A 58 1.06 -20.43 -15.69
C SER A 58 -0.21 -19.57 -15.61
N GLY A 59 -0.09 -18.29 -15.25
CA GLY A 59 -1.22 -17.41 -14.96
C GLY A 59 -1.96 -17.74 -13.66
N ARG A 60 -1.46 -18.64 -12.82
CA ARG A 60 -2.04 -18.91 -11.49
C ARG A 60 -1.28 -18.17 -10.41
N THR A 61 -2.02 -17.60 -9.46
CA THR A 61 -1.43 -16.87 -8.34
C THR A 61 -0.65 -17.78 -7.41
N GLU A 62 -1.10 -19.03 -7.19
CA GLU A 62 -0.37 -19.99 -6.33
C GLU A 62 1.01 -20.40 -6.86
N ASP A 63 1.26 -20.24 -8.16
CA ASP A 63 2.54 -20.60 -8.78
C ASP A 63 3.54 -19.44 -8.74
N VAL A 64 3.15 -18.27 -8.23
CA VAL A 64 4.05 -17.11 -8.11
C VAL A 64 5.08 -17.39 -7.01
N PRO A 65 6.38 -17.45 -7.33
CA PRO A 65 7.41 -17.70 -6.32
C PRO A 65 7.49 -16.54 -5.33
N LEU A 66 7.59 -16.86 -4.04
CA LEU A 66 7.79 -15.87 -2.98
C LEU A 66 9.00 -14.96 -3.26
N GLN A 67 10.07 -15.54 -3.82
CA GLN A 67 11.30 -14.85 -4.15
C GLN A 67 11.06 -13.68 -5.14
N GLU A 68 10.24 -13.86 -6.16
CA GLU A 68 9.93 -12.80 -7.13
C GLU A 68 9.19 -11.62 -6.48
N VAL A 69 8.27 -11.92 -5.56
CA VAL A 69 7.55 -10.91 -4.78
C VAL A 69 8.51 -10.14 -3.86
N GLN A 70 9.43 -10.83 -3.20
CA GLN A 70 10.44 -10.23 -2.34
C GLN A 70 11.39 -9.32 -3.12
N GLU A 71 11.88 -9.78 -4.27
CA GLU A 71 12.76 -8.99 -5.13
C GLU A 71 12.07 -7.73 -5.65
N ALA A 72 10.82 -7.84 -6.11
CA ALA A 72 10.02 -6.70 -6.52
C ALA A 72 9.82 -5.68 -5.39
N LEU A 73 9.54 -6.16 -4.18
CA LEU A 73 9.36 -5.33 -3.00
C LEU A 73 10.65 -4.62 -2.59
N VAL A 74 11.77 -5.34 -2.52
CA VAL A 74 13.08 -4.78 -2.17
C VAL A 74 13.49 -3.73 -3.19
N ALA A 75 13.31 -3.99 -4.49
CA ALA A 75 13.63 -3.04 -5.54
C ALA A 75 12.81 -1.74 -5.44
N LEU A 76 11.56 -1.81 -4.98
CA LEU A 76 10.74 -0.63 -4.73
C LEU A 76 11.20 0.15 -3.49
N LEU A 77 11.46 -0.54 -2.38
CA LEU A 77 11.87 0.10 -1.12
C LEU A 77 13.25 0.77 -1.22
N GLN A 78 14.15 0.24 -2.05
CA GLN A 78 15.47 0.82 -2.28
C GLN A 78 15.43 2.13 -3.11
N ARG A 79 14.35 2.36 -3.86
CA ARG A 79 14.18 3.59 -4.68
C ARG A 79 13.72 4.79 -3.85
N ASP A 80 12.97 4.54 -2.77
CA ASP A 80 12.34 5.57 -1.95
C ASP A 80 13.12 5.89 -0.66
N LYS A 81 14.46 6.02 -0.73
CA LYS A 81 15.26 6.62 0.36
C LYS A 81 14.87 8.08 0.69
N ALA A 82 13.90 8.66 -0.02
CA ALA A 82 13.37 10.00 0.16
C ALA A 82 11.97 10.03 0.79
N PHE A 83 11.56 9.04 1.58
CA PHE A 83 10.35 9.18 2.41
C PHE A 83 10.67 10.10 3.60
N PRO A 84 10.18 11.37 3.64
CA PRO A 84 10.34 12.17 4.85
C PRO A 84 9.57 11.46 5.98
N PRO A 85 10.15 11.30 7.18
CA PRO A 85 9.37 10.86 8.32
C PRO A 85 8.22 11.84 8.51
N SER A 86 6.98 11.35 8.56
CA SER A 86 5.84 12.17 8.89
C SER A 86 6.00 12.64 10.34
N THR A 87 6.69 13.76 10.56
CA THR A 87 6.63 14.53 11.81
C THR A 87 5.29 15.25 11.83
N SER A 88 4.22 14.50 12.09
CA SER A 88 3.02 15.07 12.70
C SER A 88 3.00 14.56 14.13
N SER A 89 3.51 15.38 15.04
CA SER A 89 3.13 15.33 16.44
C SER A 89 1.62 15.47 16.51
N LEU A 90 0.91 14.35 16.50
CA LEU A 90 -0.44 14.30 17.03
C LEU A 90 -0.29 14.56 18.53
N SER A 91 -0.36 15.83 18.91
CA SER A 91 -0.64 16.22 20.28
C SER A 91 -1.93 15.53 20.66
N ARG A 92 -1.79 14.51 21.49
CA ARG A 92 -2.87 13.79 22.13
C ARG A 92 -3.75 14.85 22.80
N PRO A 93 -5.04 15.00 22.47
CA PRO A 93 -5.89 15.94 23.21
C PRO A 93 -5.87 15.51 24.68
N SER A 94 -5.46 16.43 25.54
CA SER A 94 -5.51 16.27 26.99
C SER A 94 -6.95 15.96 27.37
N ARG A 95 -7.16 14.77 27.95
CA ARG A 95 -8.44 14.39 28.54
C ARG A 95 -8.61 15.25 29.79
N THR A 96 -9.26 16.41 29.67
CA THR A 96 -9.77 17.13 30.84
C THR A 96 -10.95 16.36 31.37
N SER A 97 -10.78 15.84 32.58
CA SER A 97 -11.85 15.29 33.41
C SER A 97 -12.77 16.43 33.85
N GLU A 98 -13.87 16.66 33.12
CA GLU A 98 -14.99 17.42 33.67
C GLU A 98 -15.83 16.49 34.55
N THR A 99 -15.57 16.58 35.85
CA THR A 99 -16.47 16.17 36.92
C THR A 99 -17.79 16.92 36.78
N ASN A 100 -18.84 16.22 36.38
CA ASN A 100 -20.19 16.77 36.36
C ASN A 100 -20.77 16.75 37.78
N SER A 101 -20.62 17.86 38.50
CA SER A 101 -21.33 18.13 39.76
C SER A 101 -22.53 19.02 39.47
N LYS A 102 -23.71 18.43 39.62
CA LYS A 102 -24.97 19.01 40.12
C LYS A 102 -25.26 20.50 39.79
N VAL A 103 -26.28 20.71 38.96
CA VAL A 103 -27.48 21.53 39.29
C VAL A 103 -28.70 20.85 38.68
#